data_AF-A0A7Z0TSV9-F1
#
_entry.id   AF-A0A7Z0TSV9-F1
#
_cell.length_a   1.000
_cell.length_b   1.000
_cell.length_c   1.000
_cell.angle_alpha   90.00
_cell.angle_beta   90.00
_cell.angle_gamma   90.00
#
_symmetry.space_group_name_H-M   'P 1'
#
loop_
_entity.id
_entity.type
_entity.pdbx_description
1 polymer ?
#
loop_
_entity_poly.entity_id
_entity_poly.type
_entity_poly.pdbx_seq_one_letter_code
_entity_poly.pdbx_strand_id
1 'polypeptide(L)'
;MDVRELEQRQYDQRLRTVVVGTEGLHAQVQDVGDGRATIGWGYTLNRNNNVEIWTRSGLELSTAQRETLERVDRAPPRDKTRIGLGFDRAVNEAESDRLFRASIQEYEVHAERAGLPLSHERVALVSVSYNRGVGAMRGHPVFDAIGEGNRYEAWYQLRYNCWGSREDMEGGLRKRRFAESEVFGLYDDRANVSVEEAAEVYAMYRTYRAEIDRVERGFGVSIDGQQARPNRIAQANRDYPDIVHEYGAVRSISESLAPARTVLIDHLRTRYPEQATEFTEARFNAGQIDLDRYPINRDRSAGERTSAARPHDAGSASRATAGSQFDDPFLNRLFGAVSAGDSASAREITLVFAQSSRGEAFLEQGRQRLAQQQPQAPEAPDRVVVPDWIQAAARG
;
A
#
# COMPACT_ATOMS: atom_id res chain seq x y z
N MET A 1 -6.24 -8.65 5.73
CA MET A 1 -6.44 -7.46 6.57
C MET A 1 -7.93 -7.24 6.74
N ASP A 2 -8.38 -6.82 7.92
CA ASP A 2 -9.77 -6.39 8.12
C ASP A 2 -10.00 -5.10 7.35
N VAL A 3 -11.23 -4.73 7.01
CA VAL A 3 -11.51 -3.47 6.28
C VAL A 3 -12.69 -2.79 6.90
N ARG A 4 -12.71 -1.45 6.81
CA ARG A 4 -13.79 -0.65 7.37
C ARG A 4 -14.85 -0.49 6.30
N GLU A 5 -15.69 -1.52 6.20
CA GLU A 5 -16.73 -1.64 5.18
C GLU A 5 -17.75 -0.51 5.25
N LEU A 6 -18.27 -0.16 4.09
CA LEU A 6 -19.22 0.91 3.88
C LEU A 6 -20.42 0.41 3.09
N GLU A 7 -21.60 0.88 3.45
CA GLU A 7 -22.75 0.76 2.56
C GLU A 7 -22.54 1.63 1.31
N GLN A 8 -23.22 1.27 0.21
CA GLN A 8 -23.09 1.96 -1.08
C GLN A 8 -23.23 3.49 -0.96
N ARG A 9 -24.26 3.97 -0.25
CA ARG A 9 -24.50 5.41 -0.06
C ARG A 9 -23.35 6.09 0.68
N GLN A 10 -22.82 5.45 1.71
CA GLN A 10 -21.70 5.98 2.49
C GLN A 10 -20.44 6.01 1.62
N TYR A 11 -20.15 4.93 0.91
CA TYR A 11 -19.00 4.83 0.01
C TYR A 11 -19.02 5.94 -1.05
N ASP A 12 -20.16 6.20 -1.69
CA ASP A 12 -20.28 7.26 -2.70
C ASP A 12 -20.10 8.66 -2.10
N GLN A 13 -20.65 8.90 -0.90
CA GLN A 13 -20.41 10.15 -0.16
C GLN A 13 -18.92 10.31 0.18
N ARG A 14 -18.26 9.26 0.69
CA ARG A 14 -16.82 9.29 1.02
C ARG A 14 -15.94 9.49 -0.21
N LEU A 15 -16.26 8.85 -1.34
CA LEU A 15 -15.56 9.09 -2.59
C LEU A 15 -15.65 10.55 -3.02
N ARG A 16 -16.84 11.16 -2.98
CA ARG A 16 -17.02 12.57 -3.31
C ARG A 16 -16.17 13.45 -2.39
N THR A 17 -16.25 13.25 -1.08
CA THR A 17 -15.44 13.99 -0.10
C THR A 17 -13.94 13.91 -0.38
N VAL A 18 -13.40 12.74 -0.73
CA VAL A 18 -11.95 12.55 -0.88
C VAL A 18 -11.44 12.91 -2.27
N VAL A 19 -12.22 12.65 -3.32
CA VAL A 19 -11.79 12.87 -4.72
C VAL A 19 -12.02 14.31 -5.14
N VAL A 20 -13.23 14.83 -4.88
CA VAL A 20 -13.70 16.16 -5.31
C VAL A 20 -13.39 17.22 -4.24
N GLY A 21 -13.43 16.85 -2.96
CA GLY A 21 -13.18 17.79 -1.87
C GLY A 21 -14.28 18.85 -1.78
N THR A 22 -13.88 20.12 -1.65
CA THR A 22 -14.77 21.27 -1.44
C THR A 22 -15.35 21.84 -2.73
N GLU A 23 -15.10 21.23 -3.91
CA GLU A 23 -15.66 21.75 -5.16
C GLU A 23 -17.20 21.71 -5.10
N GLY A 24 -17.81 22.87 -5.34
CA GLY A 24 -19.26 23.04 -5.30
C GLY A 24 -19.95 22.41 -6.51
N LEU A 25 -21.25 22.12 -6.36
CA LEU A 25 -22.07 21.62 -7.45
C LEU A 25 -22.17 22.66 -8.58
N HIS A 26 -21.84 22.25 -9.79
CA HIS A 26 -22.07 23.06 -11.00
C HIS A 26 -23.23 22.49 -11.78
N ALA A 27 -24.42 23.10 -11.61
CA ALA A 27 -25.63 22.61 -12.26
C ALA A 27 -25.51 22.64 -13.79
N GLN A 28 -24.76 23.57 -14.36
CA GLN A 28 -24.51 23.69 -15.79
C GLN A 28 -23.02 23.63 -16.11
N VAL A 29 -22.69 23.39 -17.37
CA VAL A 29 -21.30 23.43 -17.82
C VAL A 29 -20.75 24.85 -17.71
N GLN A 30 -19.58 24.98 -17.12
CA GLN A 30 -18.83 26.23 -17.07
C GLN A 30 -17.32 25.97 -17.08
N ASP A 31 -16.54 27.02 -17.34
CA ASP A 31 -15.10 27.03 -17.10
C ASP A 31 -14.85 27.64 -15.72
N VAL A 32 -14.24 26.87 -14.82
CA VAL A 32 -13.96 27.27 -13.44
C VAL A 32 -12.63 28.03 -13.30
N GLY A 33 -12.05 28.45 -14.43
CA GLY A 33 -10.75 29.12 -14.52
C GLY A 33 -9.58 28.18 -14.79
N ASP A 34 -9.85 26.90 -15.05
CA ASP A 34 -8.86 25.87 -15.37
C ASP A 34 -8.75 25.61 -16.88
N GLY A 35 -9.52 26.34 -17.69
CA GLY A 35 -9.55 26.17 -19.14
C GLY A 35 -10.31 24.92 -19.58
N ARG A 36 -11.17 24.36 -18.73
CA ARG A 36 -11.91 23.12 -18.99
C ARG A 36 -13.40 23.29 -18.81
N ALA A 37 -14.18 22.53 -19.58
CA ALA A 37 -15.64 22.54 -19.49
C ALA A 37 -16.09 21.54 -18.41
N THR A 38 -16.59 22.05 -17.28
CA THR A 38 -16.87 21.27 -16.06
C THR A 38 -18.34 21.39 -15.63
N ILE A 39 -18.95 20.29 -15.21
CA ILE A 39 -20.34 20.18 -14.73
C ILE A 39 -20.43 19.21 -13.55
N GLY A 40 -21.48 19.32 -12.73
CA GLY A 40 -21.73 18.47 -11.58
C GLY A 40 -20.64 18.62 -10.51
N TRP A 41 -20.18 17.49 -9.98
CA TRP A 41 -19.10 17.40 -9.01
C TRP A 41 -17.73 17.31 -9.70
N GLY A 42 -17.33 18.37 -10.41
CA GLY A 42 -16.02 18.44 -11.06
C GLY A 42 -15.87 17.54 -12.30
N TYR A 43 -16.98 17.05 -12.89
CA TYR A 43 -16.90 16.24 -14.11
C TYR A 43 -16.49 17.11 -15.30
N THR A 44 -15.26 16.92 -15.78
CA THR A 44 -14.78 17.62 -16.96
C THR A 44 -15.13 16.91 -18.27
N LEU A 45 -15.74 17.62 -19.22
CA LEU A 45 -16.03 17.15 -20.58
C LEU A 45 -14.78 16.98 -21.45
N ASN A 46 -13.61 17.51 -21.06
CA ASN A 46 -12.34 17.42 -21.77
C ASN A 46 -11.71 16.00 -21.76
N ARG A 47 -12.47 15.00 -22.21
CA ARG A 47 -12.10 13.59 -22.34
C ARG A 47 -12.64 13.02 -23.67
N ASN A 48 -12.46 11.72 -23.90
CA ASN A 48 -12.78 11.05 -25.18
C ASN A 48 -13.89 10.00 -25.07
N ASN A 49 -14.53 9.87 -23.91
CA ASN A 49 -15.52 8.84 -23.59
C ASN A 49 -16.74 9.42 -22.86
N ASN A 50 -17.11 10.67 -23.12
CA ASN A 50 -18.24 11.32 -22.50
C ASN A 50 -19.55 10.58 -22.78
N VAL A 51 -19.80 10.20 -24.03
CA VAL A 51 -21.05 9.48 -24.40
C VAL A 51 -21.22 8.19 -23.60
N GLU A 52 -20.12 7.46 -23.41
CA GLU A 52 -20.09 6.22 -22.65
C GLU A 52 -20.42 6.45 -21.17
N ILE A 53 -19.75 7.42 -20.53
CA ILE A 53 -19.96 7.75 -19.12
C ILE A 53 -21.38 8.25 -18.87
N TRP A 54 -21.88 9.16 -19.70
CA TRP A 54 -23.23 9.69 -19.55
C TRP A 54 -24.29 8.60 -19.77
N THR A 55 -24.10 7.70 -20.74
CA THR A 55 -25.00 6.55 -20.92
C THR A 55 -24.98 5.64 -19.67
N ARG A 56 -23.78 5.34 -19.14
CA ARG A 56 -23.63 4.53 -17.91
C ARG A 56 -24.27 5.18 -16.69
N SER A 57 -24.26 6.51 -16.59
CA SER A 57 -24.90 7.23 -15.49
C SER A 57 -26.43 7.10 -15.46
N GLY A 58 -27.04 6.60 -16.55
CA GLY A 58 -28.49 6.48 -16.69
C GLY A 58 -29.19 7.84 -16.81
N LEU A 59 -28.47 8.88 -17.23
CA LEU A 59 -29.03 10.20 -17.52
C LEU A 59 -29.48 10.24 -18.98
N GLU A 60 -30.78 10.47 -19.18
CA GLU A 60 -31.39 10.56 -20.51
C GLU A 60 -30.90 11.77 -21.27
N LEU A 61 -30.28 11.60 -22.44
CA LEU A 61 -29.79 12.71 -23.27
C LEU A 61 -30.71 12.94 -24.46
N SER A 62 -30.96 14.22 -24.80
CA SER A 62 -31.54 14.55 -26.10
C SER A 62 -30.56 14.23 -27.23
N THR A 63 -31.06 14.11 -28.48
CA THR A 63 -30.21 13.90 -29.66
C THR A 63 -29.14 14.97 -29.78
N ALA A 64 -29.49 16.25 -29.61
CA ALA A 64 -28.55 17.37 -29.69
C ALA A 64 -27.49 17.36 -28.57
N GLN A 65 -27.88 16.94 -27.36
CA GLN A 65 -26.95 16.78 -26.24
C GLN A 65 -25.95 15.64 -26.53
N ARG A 66 -26.44 14.49 -27.00
CA ARG A 66 -25.58 13.36 -27.41
C ARG A 66 -24.63 13.75 -28.53
N GLU A 67 -25.10 14.42 -29.57
CA GLU A 67 -24.26 14.93 -30.66
C GLU A 67 -23.18 15.88 -30.15
N THR A 68 -23.49 16.71 -29.15
CA THR A 68 -22.50 17.60 -28.53
C THR A 68 -21.41 16.81 -27.81
N LEU A 69 -21.77 15.81 -27.00
CA LEU A 69 -20.78 14.94 -26.34
C LEU A 69 -19.91 14.19 -27.35
N GLU A 70 -20.51 13.68 -28.43
CA GLU A 70 -19.77 13.01 -29.51
C GLU A 70 -18.78 13.93 -30.21
N ARG A 71 -19.15 15.20 -30.45
CA ARG A 71 -18.23 16.20 -30.99
C ARG A 71 -17.08 16.46 -30.02
N VAL A 72 -17.35 16.56 -28.72
CA VAL A 72 -16.30 16.71 -27.71
C VAL A 72 -15.36 15.50 -27.74
N ASP A 73 -15.90 14.28 -27.75
CA ASP A 73 -15.11 13.04 -27.71
C ASP A 73 -14.13 12.94 -28.89
N ARG A 74 -14.56 13.29 -30.10
CA ARG A 74 -13.74 13.27 -31.33
C ARG A 74 -12.81 14.47 -31.48
N ALA A 75 -13.06 15.58 -30.78
CA ALA A 75 -12.31 16.81 -30.95
C ALA A 75 -10.87 16.72 -30.41
N PRO A 76 -9.90 17.41 -31.03
CA PRO A 76 -8.56 17.54 -30.48
C PRO A 76 -8.58 18.33 -29.15
N PRO A 77 -7.59 18.14 -28.24
CA PRO A 77 -7.61 18.72 -26.89
C PRO A 77 -7.89 20.23 -26.83
N ARG A 78 -7.34 21.01 -27.76
CA ARG A 78 -7.50 22.47 -27.84
C ARG A 78 -8.93 22.94 -28.11
N ASP A 79 -9.78 22.08 -28.68
CA ASP A 79 -11.15 22.43 -29.08
C ASP A 79 -12.20 21.92 -28.09
N LYS A 80 -11.82 20.97 -27.21
CA LYS A 80 -12.77 20.30 -26.29
C LYS A 80 -13.47 21.26 -25.35
N THR A 81 -12.76 22.23 -24.76
CA THR A 81 -13.37 23.21 -23.84
C THR A 81 -14.43 24.03 -24.55
N ARG A 82 -14.08 24.64 -25.70
CA ARG A 82 -15.00 25.47 -26.49
C ARG A 82 -16.25 24.70 -26.91
N ILE A 83 -16.12 23.44 -27.33
CA ILE A 83 -17.27 22.61 -27.71
C ILE A 83 -18.07 22.20 -26.47
N GLY A 84 -17.39 21.81 -25.39
CA GLY A 84 -17.99 21.37 -24.14
C GLY A 84 -18.82 22.45 -23.46
N LEU A 85 -18.38 23.70 -23.48
CA LEU A 85 -19.14 24.86 -22.98
C LEU A 85 -20.48 25.07 -23.72
N GLY A 86 -20.66 24.48 -24.91
CA GLY A 86 -21.93 24.47 -25.63
C GLY A 86 -22.89 23.33 -25.23
N PHE A 87 -22.54 22.49 -24.26
CA PHE A 87 -23.40 21.41 -23.80
C PHE A 87 -24.51 21.96 -22.88
N ASP A 88 -25.71 22.07 -23.45
CA ASP A 88 -26.89 22.62 -22.81
C ASP A 88 -27.69 21.54 -22.07
N ARG A 89 -27.17 21.16 -20.89
CA ARG A 89 -27.89 20.35 -19.90
C ARG A 89 -27.63 20.89 -18.50
N ALA A 90 -28.70 20.99 -17.71
CA ALA A 90 -28.59 21.16 -16.27
C ALA A 90 -28.64 19.80 -15.55
N VAL A 91 -27.86 19.65 -14.48
CA VAL A 91 -27.90 18.49 -13.57
C VAL A 91 -28.24 18.96 -12.15
N ASN A 92 -29.07 18.20 -11.45
CA ASN A 92 -29.23 18.36 -10.01
C ASN A 92 -28.17 17.54 -9.23
N GLU A 93 -28.24 17.57 -7.90
CA GLU A 93 -27.33 16.84 -7.02
C GLU A 93 -27.35 15.32 -7.28
N ALA A 94 -28.54 14.70 -7.31
CA ALA A 94 -28.67 13.27 -7.53
C ALA A 94 -28.22 12.82 -8.94
N GLU A 95 -28.40 13.66 -9.95
CA GLU A 95 -27.85 13.42 -11.29
C GLU A 95 -26.33 13.56 -11.31
N SER A 96 -25.79 14.53 -10.57
CA SER A 96 -24.35 14.75 -10.44
C SER A 96 -23.65 13.61 -9.70
N ASP A 97 -24.30 13.04 -8.68
CA ASP A 97 -23.81 11.84 -7.98
C ASP A 97 -23.73 10.64 -8.94
N ARG A 98 -24.77 10.42 -9.75
CA ARG A 98 -24.78 9.34 -10.77
C ARG A 98 -23.71 9.56 -11.83
N LEU A 99 -23.54 10.79 -12.30
CA LEU A 99 -22.49 11.13 -13.28
C LEU A 99 -21.09 10.93 -12.68
N PHE A 100 -20.88 11.39 -11.45
CA PHE A 100 -19.63 11.20 -10.72
C PHE A 100 -19.31 9.71 -10.58
N ARG A 101 -20.26 8.90 -10.07
CA ARG A 101 -20.15 7.42 -9.97
C ARG A 101 -19.75 6.77 -11.29
N ALA A 102 -20.42 7.14 -12.38
CA ALA A 102 -20.16 6.59 -13.70
C ALA A 102 -18.76 6.97 -14.23
N SER A 103 -18.25 8.13 -13.82
CA SER A 103 -16.93 8.65 -14.22
C SER A 103 -15.77 8.08 -13.39
N ILE A 104 -16.03 7.65 -12.16
CA ILE A 104 -15.00 7.15 -11.24
C ILE A 104 -14.73 5.65 -11.38
N GLN A 105 -15.67 4.90 -11.95
CA GLN A 105 -15.59 3.43 -12.04
C GLN A 105 -14.28 2.93 -12.66
N GLU A 106 -13.71 3.63 -13.65
CA GLU A 106 -12.44 3.22 -14.28
C GLU A 106 -11.26 3.21 -13.29
N TYR A 107 -11.31 4.06 -12.26
CA TYR A 107 -10.28 4.17 -11.23
C TYR A 107 -10.45 3.14 -10.10
N GLU A 108 -11.60 2.46 -10.02
CA GLU A 108 -11.85 1.40 -9.04
C GLU A 108 -11.23 0.06 -9.43
N VAL A 109 -10.88 -0.12 -10.70
CA VAL A 109 -10.47 -1.41 -11.29
C VAL A 109 -9.38 -2.15 -10.51
N HIS A 110 -8.39 -1.43 -9.96
CA HIS A 110 -7.31 -2.08 -9.22
C HIS A 110 -7.72 -2.48 -7.81
N ALA A 111 -8.51 -1.65 -7.13
CA ALA A 111 -9.05 -1.99 -5.82
C ALA A 111 -10.02 -3.17 -5.91
N GLU A 112 -10.85 -3.21 -6.96
CA GLU A 112 -11.74 -4.35 -7.25
C GLU A 112 -10.97 -5.64 -7.52
N ARG A 113 -9.91 -5.57 -8.34
CA ARG A 113 -9.04 -6.73 -8.61
C ARG A 113 -8.31 -7.22 -7.37
N ALA A 114 -7.99 -6.31 -6.45
CA ALA A 114 -7.41 -6.66 -5.16
C ALA A 114 -8.46 -7.21 -4.16
N GLY A 115 -9.73 -7.35 -4.58
CA GLY A 115 -10.78 -7.93 -3.75
C GLY A 115 -11.31 -7.00 -2.65
N LEU A 116 -11.05 -5.70 -2.74
CA LEU A 116 -11.52 -4.76 -1.71
C LEU A 116 -13.03 -4.50 -1.85
N PRO A 117 -13.81 -4.75 -0.78
CA PRO A 117 -15.21 -4.35 -0.74
C PRO A 117 -15.32 -2.83 -0.69
N LEU A 118 -16.55 -2.32 -0.76
CA LEU A 118 -16.84 -0.92 -0.49
C LEU A 118 -16.37 -0.61 0.92
N SER A 119 -15.35 0.25 1.05
CA SER A 119 -14.63 0.46 2.30
C SER A 119 -13.86 1.78 2.25
N HIS A 120 -13.45 2.31 3.40
CA HIS A 120 -12.59 3.49 3.45
C HIS A 120 -11.23 3.24 2.79
N GLU A 121 -10.69 2.04 2.89
CA GLU A 121 -9.45 1.62 2.21
C GLU A 121 -9.61 1.71 0.68
N ARG A 122 -10.74 1.24 0.15
CA ARG A 122 -11.07 1.37 -1.27
C ARG A 122 -11.20 2.85 -1.68
N VAL A 123 -11.84 3.70 -0.87
CA VAL A 123 -11.93 5.16 -1.14
C VAL A 123 -10.55 5.78 -1.32
N ALA A 124 -9.60 5.48 -0.41
CA ALA A 124 -8.26 6.03 -0.47
C ALA A 124 -7.52 5.61 -1.75
N LEU A 125 -7.57 4.32 -2.12
CA LEU A 125 -6.91 3.80 -3.32
C LEU A 125 -7.51 4.32 -4.61
N VAL A 126 -8.83 4.51 -4.63
CA VAL A 126 -9.52 5.11 -5.77
C VAL A 126 -9.10 6.57 -5.92
N SER A 127 -8.98 7.34 -4.83
CA SER A 127 -8.46 8.72 -4.90
C SER A 127 -7.02 8.78 -5.43
N VAL A 128 -6.15 7.88 -4.96
CA VAL A 128 -4.78 7.78 -5.49
C VAL A 128 -4.80 7.43 -6.97
N SER A 129 -5.63 6.47 -7.39
CA SER A 129 -5.77 6.04 -8.78
C SER A 129 -6.33 7.15 -9.68
N TYR A 130 -7.30 7.92 -9.19
CA TYR A 130 -7.82 9.11 -9.85
C TYR A 130 -6.72 10.16 -10.06
N ASN A 131 -5.94 10.43 -9.01
CA ASN A 131 -4.88 11.42 -9.05
C ASN A 131 -3.66 11.02 -9.90
N ARG A 132 -3.30 9.72 -9.94
CA ARG A 132 -2.14 9.22 -10.71
C ARG A 132 -2.47 8.69 -12.09
N GLY A 133 -3.72 8.33 -12.32
CA GLY A 133 -4.14 7.54 -13.47
C GLY A 133 -3.97 6.03 -13.25
N VAL A 134 -4.92 5.28 -13.82
CA VAL A 134 -5.00 3.81 -13.74
C VAL A 134 -3.70 3.14 -14.21
N GLY A 135 -3.05 3.65 -15.24
CA GLY A 135 -1.80 3.08 -15.76
C GLY A 135 -0.65 3.12 -14.76
N ALA A 136 -0.51 4.22 -14.01
CA ALA A 136 0.57 4.41 -13.03
C ALA A 136 0.40 3.56 -11.76
N MET A 137 -0.80 3.04 -11.53
CA MET A 137 -1.13 2.17 -10.40
C MET A 137 -0.99 0.69 -10.74
N ARG A 138 -0.81 0.33 -12.02
CA ARG A 138 -0.64 -1.05 -12.45
C ARG A 138 0.67 -1.63 -11.86
N GLY A 139 0.57 -2.73 -11.12
CA GLY A 139 1.72 -3.41 -10.53
C GLY A 139 2.39 -2.62 -9.40
N HIS A 140 1.73 -1.61 -8.83
CA HIS A 140 2.28 -0.88 -7.70
C HIS A 140 2.31 -1.79 -6.45
N PRO A 141 3.40 -1.79 -5.64
CA PRO A 141 3.53 -2.64 -4.44
C PRO A 141 2.42 -2.50 -3.39
N VAL A 142 1.58 -1.45 -3.49
CA VAL A 142 0.45 -1.25 -2.58
C VAL A 142 -0.59 -2.35 -2.79
N PHE A 143 -0.80 -2.81 -4.02
CA PHE A 143 -1.77 -3.88 -4.31
C PHE A 143 -1.25 -5.26 -3.94
N ASP A 144 0.08 -5.47 -3.99
CA ASP A 144 0.69 -6.70 -3.45
C ASP A 144 0.45 -6.76 -1.93
N ALA A 145 0.74 -5.66 -1.22
CA ALA A 145 0.49 -5.57 0.22
C ALA A 145 -0.98 -5.79 0.59
N ILE A 146 -1.92 -5.24 -0.19
CA ILE A 146 -3.36 -5.48 0.01
C ILE A 146 -3.71 -6.94 -0.23
N GLY A 147 -3.21 -7.55 -1.32
CA GLY A 147 -3.46 -8.95 -1.64
C GLY A 147 -2.89 -9.93 -0.61
N GLU A 148 -1.77 -9.57 0.02
CA GLU A 148 -1.15 -10.29 1.13
C GLU A 148 -1.83 -10.01 2.48
N GLY A 149 -2.76 -9.06 2.53
CA GLY A 149 -3.44 -8.65 3.74
C GLY A 149 -2.55 -7.90 4.74
N ASN A 150 -1.50 -7.24 4.25
CA ASN A 150 -0.57 -6.45 5.03
C ASN A 150 -0.97 -4.96 5.01
N ARG A 151 -1.87 -4.58 5.94
CA ARG A 151 -2.36 -3.19 6.09
C ARG A 151 -1.22 -2.20 6.31
N TYR A 152 -0.24 -2.55 7.13
CA TYR A 152 0.82 -1.63 7.56
C TYR A 152 1.76 -1.30 6.40
N GLU A 153 2.11 -2.31 5.60
CA GLU A 153 2.82 -2.13 4.34
C GLU A 153 1.98 -1.30 3.35
N ALA A 154 0.70 -1.62 3.17
CA ALA A 154 -0.17 -0.87 2.26
C ALA A 154 -0.28 0.61 2.67
N TRP A 155 -0.40 0.90 3.97
CA TRP A 155 -0.40 2.26 4.51
C TRP A 155 0.92 2.97 4.24
N TYR A 156 2.06 2.32 4.49
CA TYR A 156 3.38 2.85 4.17
C TYR A 156 3.52 3.17 2.68
N GLN A 157 3.17 2.22 1.82
CA GLN A 157 3.22 2.38 0.37
C GLN A 157 2.35 3.56 -0.08
N LEU A 158 1.13 3.68 0.45
CA LEU A 158 0.22 4.77 0.12
C LEU A 158 0.77 6.13 0.57
N ARG A 159 1.25 6.22 1.82
CA ARG A 159 1.73 7.47 2.40
C ARG A 159 3.05 7.94 1.79
N TYR A 160 3.98 7.02 1.53
CA TYR A 160 5.36 7.36 1.19
C TYR A 160 5.79 6.98 -0.24
N ASN A 161 5.14 6.02 -0.91
CA ASN A 161 5.60 5.53 -2.21
C ASN A 161 4.62 5.78 -3.35
N CYS A 162 3.35 6.06 -3.05
CA CYS A 162 2.34 6.35 -4.08
C CYS A 162 2.44 7.77 -4.69
N TRP A 163 3.59 8.45 -4.75
CA TRP A 163 3.65 9.83 -5.25
C TRP A 163 4.12 9.95 -6.73
N GLY A 164 4.86 8.98 -7.28
CA GLY A 164 5.31 8.99 -8.69
C GLY A 164 6.75 9.48 -8.88
N SER A 165 7.09 9.96 -10.09
CA SER A 165 8.47 10.38 -10.46
C SER A 165 8.59 11.84 -10.90
N ARG A 166 7.51 12.63 -10.78
CA ARG A 166 7.50 14.06 -11.15
C ARG A 166 7.95 14.90 -9.96
N GLU A 167 9.24 15.15 -9.87
CA GLU A 167 9.88 15.90 -8.76
C GLU A 167 9.30 17.32 -8.59
N ASP A 168 8.96 18.00 -9.69
CA ASP A 168 8.38 19.35 -9.68
C ASP A 168 7.00 19.42 -9.00
N MET A 169 6.25 18.32 -9.01
CA MET A 169 4.94 18.19 -8.37
C MET A 169 4.99 17.47 -7.03
N GLU A 170 6.15 16.97 -6.59
CA GLU A 170 6.28 16.08 -5.44
C GLU A 170 5.62 16.70 -4.20
N GLY A 171 5.92 17.96 -3.88
CA GLY A 171 5.37 18.60 -2.68
C GLY A 171 3.82 18.64 -2.64
N GLY A 172 3.18 18.84 -3.79
CA GLY A 172 1.71 18.79 -3.89
C GLY A 172 1.16 17.37 -3.77
N LEU A 173 1.85 16.40 -4.35
CA LEU A 173 1.48 14.98 -4.29
C LEU A 173 1.66 14.41 -2.88
N ARG A 174 2.76 14.74 -2.20
CA ARG A 174 3.02 14.38 -0.79
C ARG A 174 1.92 14.89 0.13
N LYS A 175 1.49 16.15 -0.04
CA LYS A 175 0.35 16.73 0.69
C LYS A 175 -0.90 15.86 0.57
N ARG A 176 -1.23 15.42 -0.66
CA ARG A 176 -2.40 14.58 -0.91
C ARG A 176 -2.24 13.17 -0.35
N ARG A 177 -1.05 12.55 -0.45
CA ARG A 177 -0.79 11.22 0.12
C ARG A 177 -0.86 11.17 1.63
N PHE A 178 -0.44 12.23 2.33
CA PHE A 178 -0.65 12.30 3.77
C PHE A 178 -2.15 12.27 4.13
N ALA A 179 -2.99 13.03 3.43
CA ALA A 179 -4.44 12.99 3.64
C ALA A 179 -5.08 11.64 3.28
N GLU A 180 -4.74 11.07 2.12
CA GLU A 180 -5.28 9.77 1.69
C GLU A 180 -4.82 8.63 2.62
N SER A 181 -3.66 8.74 3.26
CA SER A 181 -3.20 7.77 4.26
C SER A 181 -4.00 7.79 5.56
N GLU A 182 -4.58 8.94 5.94
CA GLU A 182 -5.53 8.98 7.06
C GLU A 182 -6.85 8.33 6.70
N VAL A 183 -7.33 8.54 5.46
CA VAL A 183 -8.52 7.85 4.94
C VAL A 183 -8.30 6.34 4.96
N PHE A 184 -7.14 5.87 4.49
CA PHE A 184 -6.79 4.44 4.49
C PHE A 184 -6.63 3.86 5.90
N GLY A 185 -6.05 4.63 6.83
CA GLY A 185 -5.87 4.22 8.23
C GLY A 185 -4.73 3.22 8.45
N LEU A 186 -3.89 3.48 9.45
CA LEU A 186 -2.78 2.58 9.82
C LEU A 186 -3.25 1.36 10.64
N TYR A 187 -4.38 1.49 11.34
CA TYR A 187 -4.89 0.50 12.28
C TYR A 187 -6.27 0.02 11.86
N ASP A 188 -6.63 -1.20 12.27
CA ASP A 188 -8.00 -1.72 12.17
C ASP A 188 -8.93 -0.90 13.07
N ASP A 189 -8.54 -0.76 14.33
CA ASP A 189 -9.16 0.15 15.30
C ASP A 189 -8.07 0.86 16.11
N ARG A 190 -7.87 2.14 15.79
CA ARG A 190 -6.86 2.98 16.44
C ARG A 190 -7.08 3.14 17.94
N ALA A 191 -8.32 3.03 18.42
CA ALA A 191 -8.63 3.15 19.85
C ALA A 191 -8.33 1.85 20.62
N ASN A 192 -8.25 0.72 19.92
CA ASN A 192 -8.12 -0.62 20.51
C ASN A 192 -7.03 -1.44 19.79
N VAL A 193 -5.79 -0.93 19.80
CA VAL A 193 -4.66 -1.57 19.13
C VAL A 193 -4.20 -2.80 19.92
N SER A 194 -4.14 -3.95 19.24
CA SER A 194 -3.60 -5.19 19.82
C SER A 194 -2.06 -5.15 19.89
N VAL A 195 -1.47 -6.03 20.71
CA VAL A 195 0.00 -6.12 20.81
C VAL A 195 0.60 -6.62 19.51
N GLU A 196 -0.09 -7.55 18.83
CA GLU A 196 0.29 -8.08 17.53
C GLU A 196 0.29 -6.97 16.46
N GLU A 197 -0.78 -6.19 16.38
CA GLU A 197 -0.85 -5.05 15.46
C GLU A 197 0.23 -4.00 15.78
N ALA A 198 0.46 -3.71 17.06
CA ALA A 198 1.52 -2.80 17.48
C ALA A 198 2.91 -3.28 17.05
N ALA A 199 3.17 -4.59 17.14
CA ALA A 199 4.42 -5.21 16.73
C ALA A 199 4.62 -5.14 15.21
N GLU A 200 3.58 -5.40 14.41
CA GLU A 200 3.62 -5.31 12.95
C GLU A 200 3.79 -3.85 12.46
N VAL A 201 3.11 -2.89 13.09
CA VAL A 201 3.31 -1.45 12.83
C VAL A 201 4.76 -1.05 13.14
N TYR A 202 5.30 -1.51 14.26
CA TYR A 202 6.68 -1.24 14.62
C TYR A 202 7.68 -1.92 13.67
N ALA A 203 7.40 -3.14 13.22
CA ALA A 203 8.22 -3.85 12.24
C ALA A 203 8.26 -3.09 10.90
N MET A 204 7.11 -2.66 10.39
CA MET A 204 7.02 -1.79 9.21
C MET A 204 7.83 -0.50 9.43
N TYR A 205 7.61 0.20 10.55
CA TYR A 205 8.32 1.43 10.84
C TYR A 205 9.84 1.23 10.86
N ARG A 206 10.34 0.16 11.51
CA ARG A 206 11.77 -0.15 11.60
C ARG A 206 12.36 -0.43 10.22
N THR A 207 11.68 -1.23 9.39
CA THR A 207 12.11 -1.59 8.04
C THR A 207 12.26 -0.35 7.16
N TYR A 208 11.30 0.59 7.22
CA TYR A 208 11.29 1.77 6.34
C TYR A 208 11.71 3.07 7.01
N ARG A 209 12.30 3.00 8.20
CA ARG A 209 12.58 4.17 9.05
C ARG A 209 13.35 5.26 8.32
N ALA A 210 14.35 4.88 7.54
CA ALA A 210 15.19 5.83 6.80
C ALA A 210 14.38 6.61 5.75
N GLU A 211 13.50 5.93 5.01
CA GLU A 211 12.67 6.56 3.99
C GLU A 211 11.56 7.41 4.62
N ILE A 212 10.93 6.91 5.68
CA ILE A 212 9.95 7.67 6.47
C ILE A 212 10.58 8.97 6.99
N ASP A 213 11.76 8.89 7.61
CA ASP A 213 12.46 10.08 8.14
C ASP A 213 12.84 11.06 7.02
N ARG A 214 13.32 10.56 5.87
CA ARG A 214 13.62 11.38 4.70
C ARG A 214 12.40 12.19 4.24
N VAL A 215 11.26 11.53 4.06
CA VAL A 215 10.03 12.17 3.57
C VAL A 215 9.46 13.11 4.63
N GLU A 216 9.41 12.70 5.90
CA GLU A 216 8.87 13.52 6.98
C GLU A 216 9.72 14.78 7.24
N ARG A 217 11.05 14.71 7.16
CA ARG A 217 11.91 15.91 7.23
C ARG A 217 11.75 16.83 6.02
N GLY A 218 11.55 16.25 4.83
CA GLY A 218 11.40 17.01 3.59
C GLY A 218 10.03 17.69 3.43
N PHE A 219 8.97 17.05 3.93
CA PHE A 219 7.60 17.44 3.61
C PHE A 219 6.63 17.43 4.80
N GLY A 220 6.91 16.74 5.90
CA GLY A 220 5.97 16.56 7.01
C GLY A 220 6.52 17.05 8.34
N VAL A 221 6.48 16.15 9.32
CA VAL A 221 7.04 16.37 10.66
C VAL A 221 7.80 15.12 11.07
N SER A 222 9.12 15.25 11.31
CA SER A 222 9.96 14.11 11.68
C SER A 222 9.49 13.44 12.98
N ILE A 223 10.00 12.24 13.25
CA ILE A 223 9.67 11.49 14.48
C ILE A 223 9.98 12.29 15.76
N ASP A 224 10.98 13.16 15.70
CA ASP A 224 11.42 14.04 16.79
C ASP A 224 10.67 15.40 16.81
N GLY A 225 9.67 15.58 15.96
CA GLY A 225 8.86 16.81 15.91
C GLY A 225 9.42 17.94 15.06
N GLN A 226 10.48 17.71 14.27
CA GLN A 226 11.03 18.74 13.38
C GLN A 226 10.11 18.97 12.18
N GLN A 227 9.62 20.19 12.00
CA GLN A 227 8.71 20.53 10.91
C GLN A 227 9.47 20.87 9.62
N ALA A 228 9.03 20.28 8.51
CA ALA A 228 9.48 20.66 7.18
C ALA A 228 9.08 22.10 6.81
N ARG A 229 9.76 22.67 5.80
CA ARG A 229 9.44 24.00 5.24
C ARG A 229 9.28 23.92 3.71
N PRO A 230 8.05 23.95 3.17
CA PRO A 230 6.77 24.00 3.88
C PRO A 230 6.36 22.65 4.49
N ASN A 231 5.64 22.70 5.61
CA ASN A 231 5.01 21.53 6.22
C ASN A 231 3.71 21.16 5.46
N ARG A 232 3.76 20.08 4.69
CA ARG A 232 2.65 19.57 3.88
C ARG A 232 1.56 18.92 4.72
N ILE A 233 1.84 18.40 5.92
CA ILE A 233 0.80 17.90 6.83
C ILE A 233 -0.08 19.08 7.29
N ALA A 234 0.54 20.18 7.73
CA ALA A 234 -0.20 21.39 8.11
C ALA A 234 -0.99 21.98 6.93
N GLN A 235 -0.44 21.95 5.72
CA GLN A 235 -1.17 22.37 4.52
C GLN A 235 -2.33 21.43 4.19
N ALA A 236 -2.16 20.11 4.30
CA ALA A 236 -3.25 19.16 4.06
C ALA A 236 -4.41 19.41 5.04
N ASN A 237 -4.10 19.64 6.32
CA ASN A 237 -5.10 19.93 7.34
C ASN A 237 -5.89 21.23 7.08
N ARG A 238 -5.26 22.21 6.43
CA ARG A 238 -5.91 23.47 6.06
C ARG A 238 -6.69 23.36 4.75
N ASP A 239 -6.09 22.71 3.74
CA ASP A 239 -6.58 22.73 2.36
C ASP A 239 -7.61 21.61 2.09
N TYR A 240 -7.74 20.61 2.97
CA TYR A 240 -8.71 19.52 2.86
C TYR A 240 -9.65 19.43 4.08
N PRO A 241 -10.41 20.50 4.38
CA PRO A 241 -11.22 20.58 5.60
C PRO A 241 -12.30 19.49 5.67
N ASP A 242 -12.86 19.04 4.55
CA ASP A 242 -13.88 17.98 4.54
C ASP A 242 -13.28 16.61 4.87
N ILE A 243 -12.05 16.33 4.40
CA ILE A 243 -11.32 15.12 4.80
C ILE A 243 -11.01 15.19 6.29
N VAL A 244 -10.57 16.35 6.80
CA VAL A 244 -10.27 16.52 8.23
C VAL A 244 -11.51 16.38 9.10
N HIS A 245 -12.64 16.94 8.67
CA HIS A 245 -13.90 16.82 9.39
C HIS A 245 -14.34 15.36 9.48
N GLU A 246 -14.16 14.60 8.39
CA GLU A 246 -14.63 13.23 8.29
C GLU A 246 -13.68 12.21 8.95
N TYR A 247 -12.38 12.34 8.74
CA TYR A 247 -11.38 11.34 9.12
C TYR A 247 -10.47 11.78 10.27
N GLY A 248 -10.63 13.03 10.73
CA GLY A 248 -9.73 13.69 11.65
C GLY A 248 -8.53 14.34 10.95
N ALA A 249 -7.77 15.11 11.71
CA ALA A 249 -6.58 15.78 11.20
C ALA A 249 -5.53 14.76 10.74
N VAL A 250 -4.85 15.08 9.64
CA VAL A 250 -3.63 14.45 9.15
C VAL A 250 -2.57 14.51 10.23
N ARG A 251 -2.12 13.32 10.65
CA ARG A 251 -1.21 13.14 11.77
C ARG A 251 0.22 13.13 11.27
N SER A 252 1.14 13.60 12.11
CA SER A 252 2.57 13.33 11.98
C SER A 252 2.86 11.83 12.11
N ILE A 253 4.05 11.40 11.71
CA ILE A 253 4.47 10.02 11.95
C ILE A 253 4.48 9.67 13.44
N SER A 254 4.93 10.58 14.31
CA SER A 254 4.98 10.33 15.76
C SER A 254 3.59 10.13 16.37
N GLU A 255 2.62 10.93 15.94
CA GLU A 255 1.22 10.76 16.34
C GLU A 255 0.64 9.47 15.74
N SER A 256 0.93 9.17 14.48
CA SER A 256 0.45 7.94 13.81
C SER A 256 0.90 6.69 14.56
N LEU A 257 2.17 6.64 14.98
CA LEU A 257 2.77 5.52 15.70
C LEU A 257 2.45 5.47 17.20
N ALA A 258 1.87 6.53 17.78
CA ALA A 258 1.67 6.62 19.23
C ALA A 258 0.87 5.45 19.83
N PRO A 259 -0.25 4.97 19.24
CA PRO A 259 -0.97 3.81 19.77
C PRO A 259 -0.12 2.54 19.83
N ALA A 260 0.55 2.18 18.72
CA ALA A 260 1.46 1.04 18.68
C ALA A 260 2.62 1.20 19.68
N ARG A 261 3.20 2.39 19.77
CA ARG A 261 4.31 2.69 20.69
C ARG A 261 3.91 2.43 22.14
N THR A 262 2.77 2.95 22.58
CA THR A 262 2.28 2.77 23.95
C THR A 262 2.00 1.29 24.23
N VAL A 263 1.21 0.63 23.39
CA VAL A 263 0.83 -0.78 23.57
C VAL A 263 2.06 -1.69 23.61
N LEU A 264 2.98 -1.53 22.67
CA LEU A 264 4.17 -2.37 22.57
C LEU A 264 5.11 -2.17 23.76
N ILE A 265 5.38 -0.92 24.15
CA ILE A 265 6.26 -0.62 25.29
C ILE A 265 5.66 -1.18 26.59
N ASP A 266 4.37 -0.96 26.83
CA ASP A 266 3.72 -1.42 28.06
C ASP A 266 3.69 -2.95 28.14
N HIS A 267 3.38 -3.62 27.02
CA HIS A 267 3.45 -5.07 26.94
C HIS A 267 4.86 -5.59 27.24
N LEU A 268 5.89 -5.03 26.58
CA LEU A 268 7.27 -5.47 26.76
C LEU A 268 7.78 -5.24 28.18
N ARG A 269 7.46 -4.10 28.80
CA ARG A 269 7.81 -3.83 30.21
C ARG A 269 7.15 -4.80 31.18
N THR A 270 5.89 -5.16 30.91
CA THR A 270 5.16 -6.12 31.73
C THR A 270 5.73 -7.53 31.60
N ARG A 271 6.07 -7.93 30.36
CA ARG A 271 6.60 -9.26 30.06
C ARG A 271 8.06 -9.44 30.46
N TYR A 272 8.87 -8.37 30.38
CA TYR A 272 10.31 -8.36 30.61
C TYR A 272 10.69 -7.26 31.61
N PRO A 273 10.25 -7.36 32.89
CA PRO A 273 10.41 -6.29 33.87
C PRO A 273 11.88 -5.98 34.20
N GLU A 274 12.76 -6.99 34.14
CA GLU A 274 14.20 -6.81 34.36
C GLU A 274 14.88 -5.98 33.25
N GLN A 275 14.27 -5.92 32.06
CA GLN A 275 14.76 -5.15 30.91
C GLN A 275 13.89 -3.92 30.64
N ALA A 276 13.03 -3.51 31.58
CA ALA A 276 12.08 -2.41 31.37
C ALA A 276 12.72 -1.10 30.89
N THR A 277 13.99 -0.86 31.26
CA THR A 277 14.79 0.30 30.82
C THR A 277 15.15 0.28 29.34
N GLU A 278 15.09 -0.88 28.67
CA GLU A 278 15.31 -1.03 27.22
C GLU A 278 14.06 -0.70 26.39
N PHE A 279 12.89 -0.65 27.02
CA PHE A 279 11.63 -0.34 26.34
C PHE A 279 11.25 1.11 26.64
N THR A 280 11.77 2.03 25.83
CA THR A 280 11.51 3.47 25.95
C THR A 280 11.00 4.02 24.63
N GLU A 281 10.31 5.16 24.69
CA GLU A 281 9.86 5.84 23.48
C GLU A 281 11.01 6.23 22.58
N ALA A 282 12.15 6.65 23.16
CA ALA A 282 13.35 6.98 22.42
C ALA A 282 13.87 5.77 21.63
N ARG A 283 13.91 4.59 22.24
CA ARG A 283 14.36 3.37 21.56
C ARG A 283 13.35 2.88 20.52
N PHE A 284 12.05 3.04 20.77
CA PHE A 284 11.01 2.78 19.77
C PHE A 284 11.19 3.72 18.55
N ASN A 285 11.28 5.02 18.77
CA ASN A 285 11.46 6.02 17.71
C ASN A 285 12.80 5.84 16.97
N ALA A 286 13.81 5.25 17.63
CA ALA A 286 15.07 4.90 16.99
C ALA A 286 15.04 3.57 16.22
N GLY A 287 13.96 2.77 16.32
CA GLY A 287 13.87 1.43 15.74
C GLY A 287 14.81 0.41 16.40
N GLN A 288 15.14 0.62 17.68
CA GLN A 288 16.18 -0.12 18.42
C GLN A 288 15.64 -1.17 19.41
N ILE A 289 14.32 -1.32 19.51
CA ILE A 289 13.72 -2.47 20.20
C ILE A 289 13.82 -3.68 19.27
N ASP A 290 14.47 -4.73 19.75
CA ASP A 290 14.69 -5.98 19.04
C ASP A 290 13.61 -7.01 19.42
N LEU A 291 12.59 -7.15 18.56
CA LEU A 291 11.49 -8.09 18.79
C LEU A 291 11.88 -9.56 18.62
N ASP A 292 13.04 -9.87 18.01
CA ASP A 292 13.52 -11.24 17.92
C ASP A 292 14.12 -11.67 19.27
N ARG A 293 14.79 -10.73 19.95
CA ARG A 293 15.22 -10.90 21.34
C ARG A 293 14.07 -10.88 22.34
N TYR A 294 13.02 -10.11 22.06
CA TYR A 294 11.87 -9.93 22.94
C TYR A 294 10.56 -10.35 22.23
N PRO A 295 10.34 -11.66 22.04
CA PRO A 295 9.23 -12.16 21.25
C PRO A 295 7.88 -11.87 21.92
N ILE A 296 6.93 -11.41 21.10
CA ILE A 296 5.58 -11.02 21.53
C ILE A 296 4.70 -12.22 21.88
N ASN A 297 5.05 -13.44 21.43
CA ASN A 297 4.30 -14.69 21.58
C ASN A 297 2.78 -14.56 21.32
N ARG A 298 2.32 -15.11 20.19
CA ARG A 298 0.89 -15.39 19.97
C ARG A 298 0.40 -16.28 21.11
N ASP A 299 -0.47 -15.80 21.98
CA ASP A 299 -1.12 -16.63 22.98
C ASP A 299 -1.99 -17.68 22.25
N ARG A 300 -1.45 -18.89 22.11
CA ARG A 300 -2.19 -20.10 21.75
C ARG A 300 -2.99 -20.56 22.98
N SER A 301 -3.95 -19.77 23.40
CA SER A 301 -4.84 -20.11 24.52
C SER A 301 -6.20 -19.46 24.37
N ALA A 302 -6.84 -19.65 23.21
CA ALA A 302 -8.29 -19.61 23.07
C ALA A 302 -8.69 -20.40 21.81
N GLY A 303 -9.30 -21.57 21.99
CA GLY A 303 -10.16 -22.15 20.93
C GLY A 303 -9.88 -23.58 20.43
N GLU A 304 -9.44 -24.51 21.28
CA GLU A 304 -9.94 -25.89 21.12
C GLU A 304 -11.45 -25.88 21.43
N ARG A 305 -12.25 -25.63 20.40
CA ARG A 305 -13.66 -26.05 20.35
C ARG A 305 -13.91 -26.68 18.99
N THR A 306 -13.80 -28.00 18.99
CA THR A 306 -14.66 -28.94 18.25
C THR A 306 -15.59 -28.31 17.21
N SER A 307 -15.22 -28.40 15.93
CA SER A 307 -16.16 -28.42 14.83
C SER A 307 -16.13 -29.81 14.22
N ALA A 308 -17.16 -30.58 14.53
CA ALA A 308 -17.41 -31.91 14.02
C ALA A 308 -17.55 -31.93 12.48
N ALA A 309 -17.19 -33.08 11.93
CA ALA A 309 -17.31 -33.52 10.56
C ALA A 309 -18.58 -33.08 9.80
N ARG A 310 -18.40 -32.71 8.52
CA ARG A 310 -19.16 -33.22 7.36
C ARG A 310 -18.56 -32.72 6.02
N PRO A 311 -18.88 -33.35 4.87
CA PRO A 311 -17.93 -34.16 4.13
C PRO A 311 -17.44 -33.52 2.81
N HIS A 312 -16.40 -34.17 2.26
CA HIS A 312 -15.89 -34.04 0.90
C HIS A 312 -16.99 -33.97 -0.17
N ASP A 313 -16.86 -32.98 -1.06
CA ASP A 313 -17.01 -33.08 -2.52
C ASP A 313 -16.22 -31.89 -3.12
N ALA A 314 -15.02 -32.10 -3.64
CA ALA A 314 -14.71 -32.50 -5.02
C ALA A 314 -14.97 -31.40 -6.07
N GLY A 315 -13.89 -30.75 -6.50
CA GLY A 315 -13.78 -30.20 -7.85
C GLY A 315 -13.66 -28.68 -7.96
N SER A 316 -12.45 -28.14 -7.95
CA SER A 316 -12.13 -26.98 -8.78
C SER A 316 -10.69 -27.06 -9.26
N ALA A 317 -10.56 -27.33 -10.56
CA ALA A 317 -9.33 -27.38 -11.29
C ALA A 317 -8.58 -26.04 -11.21
N SER A 318 -7.28 -26.14 -10.96
CA SER A 318 -6.29 -25.09 -11.21
C SER A 318 -6.45 -24.55 -12.63
N ARG A 319 -6.76 -23.26 -12.75
CA ARG A 319 -6.54 -22.48 -13.97
C ARG A 319 -5.39 -21.53 -13.70
N ALA A 320 -4.20 -21.98 -14.10
CA ALA A 320 -3.03 -21.14 -14.26
C ALA A 320 -3.37 -19.96 -15.18
N THR A 321 -3.26 -18.74 -14.66
CA THR A 321 -3.27 -17.51 -15.47
C THR A 321 -1.85 -17.26 -15.97
N ALA A 322 -1.72 -17.30 -17.29
CA ALA A 322 -0.48 -17.08 -18.03
C ALA A 322 0.14 -15.71 -17.72
N GLY A 323 1.43 -15.71 -17.36
CA GLY A 323 2.27 -14.52 -17.29
C GLY A 323 3.45 -14.60 -16.33
N SER A 324 3.41 -15.46 -15.31
CA SER A 324 4.52 -15.65 -14.38
C SER A 324 5.38 -16.85 -14.81
N GLN A 325 6.67 -16.61 -15.03
CA GLN A 325 7.63 -17.67 -15.37
C GLN A 325 7.92 -18.60 -14.17
N PHE A 326 7.69 -18.10 -12.97
CA PHE A 326 7.86 -18.83 -11.72
C PHE A 326 6.57 -18.74 -10.88
N ASP A 327 6.28 -19.75 -10.08
CA ASP A 327 5.21 -19.69 -9.05
C ASP A 327 5.62 -18.83 -7.83
N ASP A 328 6.80 -18.21 -7.90
CA ASP A 328 7.37 -17.37 -6.86
C ASP A 328 7.40 -15.89 -7.32
N PRO A 329 6.65 -14.99 -6.65
CA PRO A 329 6.62 -13.57 -7.01
C PRO A 329 7.96 -12.86 -6.81
N PHE A 330 8.83 -13.38 -5.94
CA PHE A 330 10.20 -12.89 -5.80
C PHE A 330 11.02 -13.20 -7.07
N LEU A 331 10.96 -14.44 -7.54
CA LEU A 331 11.67 -14.87 -8.75
C LEU A 331 11.14 -14.13 -9.99
N ASN A 332 9.84 -13.86 -10.06
CA ASN A 332 9.28 -13.06 -11.16
C ASN A 332 9.79 -11.62 -11.15
N ARG A 333 9.91 -10.98 -9.97
CA ARG A 333 10.46 -9.61 -9.84
C ARG A 333 11.95 -9.57 -10.17
N LEU A 334 12.73 -10.52 -9.64
CA LEU A 334 14.16 -10.63 -9.93
C LEU A 334 14.41 -10.89 -11.42
N PHE A 335 13.65 -11.81 -12.02
CA PHE A 335 13.71 -12.11 -13.44
C PHE A 335 13.34 -10.90 -14.30
N GLY A 336 12.32 -10.14 -13.92
CA GLY A 336 11.95 -8.88 -14.57
C GLY A 336 13.07 -7.84 -14.55
N ALA A 337 13.69 -7.63 -13.38
CA ALA A 337 14.81 -6.69 -13.24
C ALA A 337 16.05 -7.11 -14.06
N VAL A 338 16.40 -8.40 -14.03
CA VAL A 338 17.53 -8.94 -14.81
C VAL A 338 17.27 -8.85 -16.31
N SER A 339 16.06 -9.20 -16.76
CA SER A 339 15.68 -9.14 -18.17
C SER A 339 15.63 -7.72 -18.73
N ALA A 340 15.34 -6.74 -17.87
CA ALA A 340 15.37 -5.32 -18.20
C ALA A 340 16.78 -4.68 -18.12
N GLY A 341 17.79 -5.44 -17.67
CA GLY A 341 19.15 -4.91 -17.45
C GLY A 341 19.27 -3.97 -16.24
N ASP A 342 18.26 -3.91 -15.38
CA ASP A 342 18.23 -3.04 -14.19
C ASP A 342 18.96 -3.70 -13.01
N SER A 343 20.28 -3.49 -12.99
CA SER A 343 21.17 -4.06 -11.99
C SER A 343 20.94 -3.50 -10.58
N ALA A 344 20.41 -2.28 -10.46
CA ALA A 344 20.12 -1.65 -9.17
C ALA A 344 18.89 -2.30 -8.52
N SER A 345 17.79 -2.41 -9.27
CA SER A 345 16.58 -3.10 -8.81
C SER A 345 16.83 -4.57 -8.53
N ALA A 346 17.60 -5.26 -9.38
CA ALA A 346 17.95 -6.67 -9.14
C ALA A 346 18.71 -6.87 -7.83
N ARG A 347 19.63 -5.95 -7.49
CA ARG A 347 20.39 -5.97 -6.25
C ARG A 347 19.53 -5.67 -5.03
N GLU A 348 18.65 -4.68 -5.12
CA GLU A 348 17.71 -4.32 -4.06
C GLU A 348 16.74 -5.48 -3.77
N ILE A 349 16.14 -6.05 -4.80
CA ILE A 349 15.27 -7.23 -4.71
C ILE A 349 16.02 -8.37 -4.01
N THR A 350 17.25 -8.67 -4.44
CA THR A 350 18.09 -9.70 -3.80
C THR A 350 18.35 -9.44 -2.32
N LEU A 351 18.63 -8.19 -1.94
CA LEU A 351 18.84 -7.80 -0.55
C LEU A 351 17.58 -7.95 0.30
N VAL A 352 16.42 -7.51 -0.22
CA VAL A 352 15.13 -7.64 0.45
C VAL A 352 14.78 -9.12 0.69
N PHE A 353 15.02 -9.99 -0.29
CA PHE A 353 14.80 -11.42 -0.08
C PHE A 353 15.76 -12.03 0.92
N ALA A 354 17.06 -11.73 0.83
CA ALA A 354 18.04 -12.23 1.78
C ALA A 354 17.74 -11.83 3.24
N GLN A 355 17.03 -10.73 3.45
CA GLN A 355 16.60 -10.22 4.75
C GLN A 355 15.17 -10.64 5.14
N SER A 356 14.44 -11.31 4.26
CA SER A 356 13.09 -11.81 4.54
C SER A 356 13.15 -13.15 5.26
N SER A 357 12.12 -13.47 6.05
CA SER A 357 11.94 -14.79 6.68
C SER A 357 12.02 -15.95 5.68
N ARG A 358 11.58 -15.73 4.43
CA ARG A 358 11.68 -16.69 3.33
C ARG A 358 13.12 -16.88 2.84
N GLY A 359 13.91 -15.81 2.75
CA GLY A 359 15.32 -15.89 2.39
C GLY A 359 16.18 -16.49 3.50
N GLU A 360 15.87 -16.20 4.76
CA GLU A 360 16.51 -16.86 5.90
C GLU A 360 16.20 -18.36 5.91
N ALA A 361 14.95 -18.75 5.69
CA ALA A 361 14.57 -20.16 5.56
C ALA A 361 15.27 -20.86 4.38
N PHE A 362 15.44 -20.16 3.25
CA PHE A 362 16.18 -20.65 2.09
C PHE A 362 17.68 -20.85 2.41
N LEU A 363 18.31 -19.89 3.10
CA LEU A 363 19.70 -19.99 3.54
C LEU A 363 19.90 -21.13 4.54
N GLU A 364 18.97 -21.30 5.48
CA GLU A 364 19.01 -22.37 6.46
C GLU A 364 18.82 -23.76 5.81
N GLN A 365 17.90 -23.87 4.87
CA GLN A 365 17.75 -25.09 4.07
C GLN A 365 19.01 -25.40 3.24
N GLY A 366 19.68 -24.36 2.72
CA GLY A 366 20.97 -24.47 2.04
C GLY A 366 22.07 -25.00 2.97
N ARG A 367 22.18 -24.47 4.19
CA ARG A 367 23.13 -24.96 5.20
C ARG A 367 22.87 -26.39 5.60
N GLN A 368 21.60 -26.77 5.80
CA GLN A 368 21.21 -28.14 6.12
C GLN A 368 21.58 -29.12 4.99
N ARG A 369 21.36 -28.74 3.73
CA ARG A 369 21.78 -29.56 2.57
C ARG A 369 23.31 -29.66 2.46
N LEU A 370 24.03 -28.57 2.75
CA LEU A 370 25.50 -28.59 2.74
C LEU A 370 26.05 -29.51 3.84
N ALA A 371 25.44 -29.49 5.03
CA ALA A 371 25.79 -30.38 6.14
C ALA A 371 25.47 -31.85 5.84
N GLN A 372 24.42 -32.13 5.07
CA GLN A 372 24.08 -33.49 4.61
C GLN A 372 24.99 -33.99 3.48
N GLN A 373 25.66 -33.09 2.75
CA GLN A 373 26.58 -33.42 1.66
C GLN A 373 28.05 -33.46 2.08
N GLN A 374 28.40 -33.11 3.32
CA GLN A 374 29.73 -33.40 3.84
C GLN A 374 29.84 -34.92 4.08
N PRO A 375 30.72 -35.63 3.35
CA PRO A 375 30.99 -37.02 3.68
C PRO A 375 31.50 -37.07 5.13
N GLN A 376 30.94 -37.97 5.93
CA GLN A 376 31.52 -38.32 7.22
C GLN A 376 33.01 -38.59 6.99
N ALA A 377 33.86 -37.82 7.66
CA ALA A 377 35.29 -38.09 7.66
C ALA A 377 35.46 -39.55 8.10
N PRO A 378 36.21 -40.38 7.36
CA PRO A 378 36.43 -41.76 7.78
C PRO A 378 37.09 -41.75 9.15
N GLU A 379 36.58 -42.59 10.06
CA GLU A 379 37.22 -42.90 11.33
C GLU A 379 38.72 -43.16 11.10
N ALA A 380 39.54 -42.57 11.96
CA ALA A 380 40.98 -42.70 11.91
C ALA A 380 41.37 -44.19 11.85
N PRO A 381 42.21 -44.62 10.90
CA PRO A 381 42.66 -45.99 10.88
C PRO A 381 43.51 -46.28 12.13
N ASP A 382 43.15 -47.37 12.78
CA ASP A 382 43.91 -48.04 13.82
C ASP A 382 45.40 -48.18 13.43
N ARG A 383 46.26 -47.90 14.41
CA ARG A 383 47.68 -48.28 14.53
C ARG A 383 48.40 -48.64 13.21
N VAL A 384 49.28 -47.74 12.78
CA VAL A 384 50.40 -48.05 11.89
C VAL A 384 51.28 -49.13 12.54
N VAL A 385 51.16 -50.38 12.09
CA VAL A 385 52.18 -51.40 12.29
C VAL A 385 53.30 -51.09 11.29
N VAL A 386 54.45 -50.67 11.80
CA VAL A 386 55.67 -50.43 11.00
C VAL A 386 56.26 -51.79 10.63
N PRO A 387 56.49 -52.08 9.33
CA PRO A 387 57.19 -53.30 8.91
C PRO A 387 58.68 -53.27 9.31
N ASP A 388 59.20 -54.39 9.82
CA ASP A 388 60.56 -54.54 10.39
C ASP A 388 61.72 -54.16 9.46
N TRP A 389 61.51 -54.05 8.15
CA TRP A 389 62.58 -53.70 7.21
C TRP A 389 62.93 -52.20 7.21
N ILE A 390 62.12 -51.34 7.83
CA ILE A 390 62.42 -49.90 7.99
C ILE A 390 63.34 -49.63 9.21
N GLN A 391 63.48 -50.55 10.17
CA GLN A 391 64.39 -50.37 11.32
C GLN A 391 65.86 -50.71 11.05
N ALA A 392 66.20 -51.27 9.88
CA ALA A 392 67.57 -51.71 9.56
C ALA A 392 68.47 -50.63 8.92
N ALA A 393 67.96 -49.43 8.60
CA ALA A 393 68.75 -48.37 7.96
C ALA A 393 69.24 -47.25 8.92
N ALA A 394 69.12 -47.45 10.23
CA ALA A 394 69.55 -46.49 11.26
C ALA A 394 70.61 -47.03 12.24
N ARG A 395 71.31 -48.11 11.88
CA ARG A 395 72.56 -48.54 12.52
C ARG A 395 73.54 -49.02 11.46
N GLY A 396 74.29 -48.07 10.91
CA GLY A 396 75.38 -48.29 9.95
C GLY A 396 76.09 -46.98 9.69
#